data_AF-A0A2N3EJ45-F1
#
_entry.id   AF-A0A2N3EJ45-F1
#
_cell.length_a   1.000
_cell.length_b   1.000
_cell.length_c   1.000
_cell.angle_alpha   90.00
_cell.angle_beta   90.00
_cell.angle_gamma   90.00
#
_symmetry.space_group_name_H-M   'P 1'
#
loop_
_entity.id
_entity.type
_entity.pdbx_description
1 polymer ?
#
loop_
_entity_poly.entity_id
_entity_poly.type
_entity_poly.pdbx_seq_one_letter_code
_entity_poly.pdbx_strand_id
1 'polypeptide(L)'
;MLSEIQRQTAKAIVNIFETGRALGDYGRVTLLAGDSGHLTYGMAQTTLGSGNLYLLIKAYCAVPGAAYAAALKPYLQSLADIDLRLDNDMKFRGLLQDAGADPAMQETQDSFFDRVFWRPSAEAASKLGLAEALSLAVVYDSTIHGSWTAMRDRTVAKVGLPSKAGERGWIGAYVKERRNWLATHSNPLLGKTVYRMDAFEALIGARNWQLALPVAVRGVRIDQTVFDYRPPVPVSAVDAATRNLRLTQPHMTGADVRALEEALVKDGYAINVDGVFDAGLEGALKSFQKEHGLIADGIAGPATRMILGL
;
A
#
# COMPACT_ATOMS: atom_id res chain seq x y z
N MET A 1 8.28 -17.60 17.69
CA MET A 1 8.50 -16.45 16.79
C MET A 1 8.07 -16.86 15.39
N LEU A 2 7.39 -15.97 14.66
CA LEU A 2 7.02 -16.25 13.27
C LEU A 2 8.26 -16.29 12.38
N SER A 3 8.25 -17.16 11.38
CA SER A 3 9.19 -17.09 10.27
C SER A 3 8.96 -15.83 9.41
N GLU A 4 9.95 -15.46 8.60
CA GLU A 4 9.84 -14.30 7.71
C GLU A 4 8.67 -14.45 6.74
N ILE A 5 8.51 -15.64 6.15
CA ILE A 5 7.42 -15.90 5.20
C ILE A 5 6.04 -15.76 5.84
N GLN A 6 5.89 -16.15 7.11
CA GLN A 6 4.63 -15.98 7.84
C GLN A 6 4.34 -14.51 8.14
N ARG A 7 5.37 -13.72 8.48
CA ARG A 7 5.25 -12.28 8.65
C ARG A 7 4.83 -11.62 7.34
N GLN A 8 5.50 -11.93 6.25
CA GLN A 8 5.19 -11.40 4.92
C GLN A 8 3.78 -11.79 4.48
N THR A 9 3.36 -13.04 4.72
CA THR A 9 2.00 -13.50 4.41
C THR A 9 0.95 -12.75 5.24
N ALA A 10 1.17 -12.56 6.54
CA ALA A 10 0.27 -11.79 7.39
C ALA A 10 0.12 -10.33 6.92
N LYS A 11 1.23 -9.68 6.53
CA LYS A 11 1.21 -8.34 5.93
C LYS A 11 0.47 -8.31 4.60
N ALA A 12 0.72 -9.30 3.74
CA ALA A 12 0.08 -9.40 2.43
C ALA A 12 -1.45 -9.56 2.52
N ILE A 13 -1.95 -10.28 3.53
CA ILE A 13 -3.40 -10.37 3.81
C ILE A 13 -3.98 -8.97 4.06
N VAL A 14 -3.32 -8.17 4.90
CA VAL A 14 -3.78 -6.81 5.19
C VAL A 14 -3.65 -5.90 3.97
N ASN A 15 -2.55 -6.00 3.22
CA ASN A 15 -2.39 -5.26 1.97
C ASN A 15 -3.50 -5.56 0.96
N ILE A 16 -3.94 -6.82 0.84
CA ILE A 16 -5.08 -7.20 0.00
C ILE A 16 -6.37 -6.54 0.48
N PHE A 17 -6.56 -6.40 1.80
CA PHE A 17 -7.73 -5.69 2.32
C PHE A 17 -7.70 -4.19 2.05
N GLU A 18 -6.53 -3.56 2.05
CA GLU A 18 -6.36 -2.11 1.80
C GLU A 18 -6.35 -1.75 0.31
N THR A 19 -5.73 -2.59 -0.53
CA THR A 19 -5.39 -2.25 -1.92
C THR A 19 -5.84 -3.28 -2.94
N GLY A 20 -6.30 -4.46 -2.51
CA GLY A 20 -6.57 -5.59 -3.40
C GLY A 20 -5.29 -6.25 -3.96
N ARG A 21 -4.10 -5.87 -3.49
CA ARG A 21 -2.81 -6.42 -3.92
C ARG A 21 -2.00 -6.96 -2.76
N ALA A 22 -1.28 -8.06 -2.97
CA ALA A 22 -0.47 -8.69 -1.91
C ALA A 22 0.72 -7.83 -1.46
N LEU A 23 1.37 -7.11 -2.38
CA LEU A 23 2.49 -6.21 -2.06
C LEU A 23 2.06 -4.79 -1.70
N GLY A 24 0.75 -4.50 -1.68
CA GLY A 24 0.27 -3.13 -1.48
C GLY A 24 0.49 -2.25 -2.72
N ASP A 25 0.56 -0.94 -2.49
CA ASP A 25 0.85 0.07 -3.51
C ASP A 25 1.64 1.23 -2.89
N TYR A 26 2.96 1.20 -3.02
CA TYR A 26 3.88 2.17 -2.43
C TYR A 26 3.75 3.57 -3.03
N GLY A 27 3.22 3.70 -4.26
CA GLY A 27 3.06 4.97 -4.96
C GLY A 27 1.66 5.58 -4.85
N ARG A 28 0.71 4.90 -4.18
CA ARG A 28 -0.68 5.34 -4.15
C ARG A 28 -0.85 6.66 -3.41
N VAL A 29 -1.29 7.69 -4.10
CA VAL A 29 -1.66 8.97 -3.49
C VAL A 29 -3.17 9.14 -3.54
N THR A 30 -3.81 9.24 -2.38
CA THR A 30 -5.28 9.28 -2.26
C THR A 30 -5.72 10.51 -1.47
N LEU A 31 -6.80 11.14 -1.89
CA LEU A 31 -7.50 12.17 -1.15
C LEU A 31 -8.99 11.85 -1.19
N LEU A 32 -9.59 11.60 -0.04
CA LEU A 32 -11.00 11.26 0.09
C LEU A 32 -11.76 12.47 0.66
N ALA A 33 -12.78 12.93 -0.06
CA ALA A 33 -13.57 14.07 0.38
C ALA A 33 -14.24 13.80 1.74
N GLY A 34 -14.01 14.68 2.72
CA GLY A 34 -14.56 14.58 4.08
C GLY A 34 -13.80 13.63 5.03
N ASP A 35 -12.69 13.03 4.58
CA ASP A 35 -11.80 12.24 5.44
C ASP A 35 -10.84 13.16 6.22
N SER A 36 -10.82 13.03 7.56
CA SER A 36 -9.91 13.78 8.44
C SER A 36 -8.43 13.43 8.24
N GLY A 37 -8.12 12.31 7.58
CA GLY A 37 -6.76 11.93 7.21
C GLY A 37 -6.14 12.84 6.15
N HIS A 38 -6.95 13.55 5.35
CA HIS A 38 -6.48 14.35 4.22
C HIS A 38 -5.62 13.51 3.25
N LEU A 39 -4.59 14.09 2.63
CA LEU A 39 -3.70 13.37 1.71
C LEU A 39 -3.10 12.10 2.35
N THR A 40 -3.29 10.95 1.69
CA THR A 40 -2.75 9.64 2.09
C THR A 40 -1.78 9.14 1.05
N TYR A 41 -0.62 8.62 1.47
CA TYR A 41 0.45 8.22 0.55
C TYR A 41 1.06 6.85 0.83
N GLY A 42 1.04 5.98 -0.17
CA GLY A 42 1.67 4.66 -0.17
C GLY A 42 0.76 3.61 0.45
N MET A 43 1.36 2.69 1.20
CA MET A 43 0.60 1.74 2.02
C MET A 43 -0.33 2.51 2.99
N ALA A 44 -1.46 1.92 3.37
CA ALA A 44 -2.54 2.64 4.09
C ALA A 44 -2.10 3.24 5.45
N GLN A 45 -2.66 4.38 5.90
CA GLN A 45 -2.42 5.01 7.24
C GLN A 45 -1.24 6.01 7.36
N THR A 46 -0.57 6.35 6.26
CA THR A 46 0.44 7.42 6.15
C THR A 46 -0.21 8.70 5.63
N THR A 47 -1.00 9.32 6.50
CA THR A 47 -1.86 10.46 6.16
C THR A 47 -1.24 11.79 6.60
N LEU A 48 -1.59 12.88 5.93
CA LEU A 48 -1.21 14.24 6.31
C LEU A 48 -1.82 14.62 7.66
N GLY A 49 -3.13 14.40 7.82
CA GLY A 49 -3.87 14.78 9.02
C GLY A 49 -3.38 14.09 10.30
N SER A 50 -2.83 12.88 10.20
CA SER A 50 -2.24 12.18 11.34
C SER A 50 -0.79 12.57 11.66
N GLY A 51 -0.13 13.34 10.78
CA GLY A 51 1.31 13.63 10.87
C GLY A 51 2.22 12.44 10.49
N ASN A 52 1.66 11.27 10.19
CA ASN A 52 2.45 10.11 9.78
C ASN A 52 3.14 10.34 8.42
N LEU A 53 2.52 11.12 7.53
CA LEU A 53 3.14 11.49 6.26
C LEU A 53 4.45 12.27 6.47
N TYR A 54 4.47 13.21 7.41
CA TYR A 54 5.71 13.90 7.79
C TYR A 54 6.78 12.94 8.28
N LEU A 55 6.44 12.04 9.20
CA LEU A 55 7.40 11.09 9.76
C LEU A 55 7.99 10.14 8.70
N LEU A 56 7.17 9.71 7.75
CA LEU A 56 7.60 8.87 6.63
C LEU A 56 8.55 9.64 5.71
N ILE A 57 8.14 10.82 5.23
CA ILE A 57 8.96 11.60 4.28
C ILE A 57 10.25 12.09 4.94
N LYS A 58 10.22 12.43 6.23
CA LYS A 58 11.42 12.75 7.00
C LYS A 58 12.40 11.57 7.07
N ALA A 59 11.90 10.36 7.30
CA ALA A 59 12.73 9.16 7.33
C ALA A 59 13.34 8.88 5.96
N TYR A 60 12.54 8.94 4.89
CA TYR A 60 13.00 8.77 3.51
C TYR A 60 14.07 9.80 3.13
N CYS A 61 13.87 11.09 3.46
CA CYS A 61 14.83 12.16 3.20
C CYS A 61 16.17 11.99 3.95
N ALA A 62 16.23 11.11 4.95
CA ALA A 62 17.45 10.78 5.67
C ALA A 62 18.19 9.56 5.08
N VAL A 63 17.58 8.82 4.14
CA VAL A 63 18.19 7.67 3.48
C VAL A 63 19.24 8.16 2.47
N PRO A 64 20.52 7.77 2.60
CA PRO A 64 21.55 8.13 1.63
C PRO A 64 21.21 7.56 0.23
N GLY A 65 21.30 8.40 -0.80
CA GLY A 65 21.05 7.99 -2.18
C GLY A 65 19.58 7.86 -2.58
N ALA A 66 18.63 8.19 -1.70
CA ALA A 66 17.21 8.25 -2.03
C ALA A 66 16.93 9.25 -3.16
N ALA A 67 16.34 8.77 -4.26
CA ALA A 67 16.28 9.48 -5.54
C ALA A 67 15.46 10.78 -5.47
N TYR A 68 14.40 10.80 -4.67
CA TYR A 68 13.47 11.93 -4.55
C TYR A 68 13.65 12.70 -3.24
N ALA A 69 14.61 12.33 -2.39
CA ALA A 69 14.82 12.98 -1.09
C ALA A 69 15.06 14.48 -1.22
N ALA A 70 15.91 14.90 -2.16
CA ALA A 70 16.20 16.32 -2.38
C ALA A 70 14.96 17.13 -2.82
N ALA A 71 14.10 16.53 -3.64
CA ALA A 71 12.87 17.16 -4.14
C ALA A 71 11.75 17.19 -3.09
N LEU A 72 11.70 16.21 -2.19
CA LEU A 72 10.72 16.13 -1.10
C LEU A 72 11.12 16.94 0.13
N LYS A 73 12.42 17.17 0.35
CA LYS A 73 12.95 17.90 1.52
C LYS A 73 12.33 19.30 1.74
N PRO A 74 12.07 20.13 0.71
CA PRO A 74 11.42 21.43 0.89
C PRO A 74 10.00 21.34 1.49
N TYR A 75 9.31 20.21 1.34
CA TYR A 75 7.96 20.01 1.85
C TYR A 75 7.91 19.59 3.33
N LEU A 76 9.06 19.29 3.95
CA LEU A 76 9.10 18.76 5.32
C LEU A 76 8.48 19.71 6.35
N GLN A 77 8.64 21.02 6.19
CA GLN A 77 8.05 21.99 7.12
C GLN A 77 6.53 22.03 6.98
N SER A 78 6.01 22.18 5.75
CA SER A 78 4.57 22.11 5.48
C SER A 78 3.94 20.81 5.95
N LEU A 79 4.65 19.68 5.81
CA LEU A 79 4.21 18.39 6.33
C LEU A 79 4.16 18.36 7.86
N ALA A 80 5.17 18.92 8.54
CA ALA A 80 5.21 19.02 9.99
C ALA A 80 4.09 19.91 10.54
N ASP A 81 3.75 20.96 9.80
CA ASP A 81 2.70 21.92 10.13
C ASP A 81 1.29 21.44 9.74
N ILE A 82 1.17 20.26 9.12
CA ILE A 82 -0.10 19.70 8.60
C ILE A 82 -0.78 20.73 7.66
N ASP A 83 0.01 21.30 6.74
CA ASP A 83 -0.47 22.31 5.80
C ASP A 83 -1.40 21.68 4.75
N LEU A 84 -2.71 21.89 4.93
CA LEU A 84 -3.76 21.31 4.07
C LEU A 84 -3.71 21.80 2.62
N ARG A 85 -2.92 22.82 2.30
CA ARG A 85 -2.68 23.21 0.89
C ARG A 85 -2.02 22.07 0.10
N LEU A 86 -1.29 21.18 0.77
CA LEU A 86 -0.67 19.99 0.16
C LEU A 86 -1.68 19.01 -0.44
N ASP A 87 -2.95 19.03 0.00
CA ASP A 87 -4.01 18.21 -0.60
C ASP A 87 -4.17 18.47 -2.09
N ASN A 88 -3.94 19.70 -2.52
CA ASN A 88 -4.12 20.15 -3.91
C ASN A 88 -2.79 20.50 -4.60
N ASP A 89 -1.64 20.30 -3.94
CA ASP A 89 -0.33 20.51 -4.55
C ASP A 89 -0.01 19.35 -5.50
N MET A 90 -0.28 19.55 -6.78
CA MET A 90 -0.06 18.54 -7.82
C MET A 90 1.41 18.18 -8.02
N LYS A 91 2.35 19.09 -7.70
CA LYS A 91 3.77 18.82 -7.81
C LYS A 91 4.21 17.89 -6.67
N PHE A 92 3.79 18.19 -5.45
CA PHE A 92 4.06 17.35 -4.29
C PHE A 92 3.47 15.95 -4.46
N ARG A 93 2.20 15.87 -4.89
CA ARG A 93 1.52 14.59 -5.13
C ARG A 93 2.20 13.75 -6.22
N GLY A 94 2.66 14.39 -7.30
CA GLY A 94 3.46 13.73 -8.32
C GLY A 94 4.77 13.17 -7.76
N LEU A 95 5.51 13.96 -6.98
CA LEU A 95 6.75 13.50 -6.33
C LEU A 95 6.53 12.30 -5.42
N LEU A 96 5.43 12.26 -4.67
CA LEU A 96 5.08 11.12 -3.84
C LEU A 96 4.81 9.87 -4.69
N GLN A 97 3.99 9.99 -5.73
CA GLN A 97 3.70 8.88 -6.63
C GLN A 97 4.99 8.31 -7.26
N ASP A 98 5.87 9.20 -7.72
CA ASP A 98 7.14 8.84 -8.33
C ASP A 98 8.11 8.18 -7.33
N ALA A 99 8.15 8.71 -6.10
CA ALA A 99 8.96 8.15 -5.03
C ALA A 99 8.53 6.74 -4.65
N GLY A 100 7.27 6.34 -4.85
CA GLY A 100 6.81 4.97 -4.57
C GLY A 100 7.54 3.88 -5.37
N ALA A 101 8.15 4.23 -6.50
CA ALA A 101 8.98 3.33 -7.31
C ALA A 101 10.45 3.25 -6.82
N ASP A 102 10.90 4.16 -5.94
CA ASP A 102 12.24 4.14 -5.38
C ASP A 102 12.36 3.02 -4.33
N PRO A 103 13.29 2.05 -4.48
CA PRO A 103 13.53 1.03 -3.47
C PRO A 103 13.79 1.59 -2.07
N ALA A 104 14.46 2.73 -1.95
CA ALA A 104 14.68 3.40 -0.67
C ALA A 104 13.37 3.85 -0.03
N MET A 105 12.39 4.29 -0.82
CA MET A 105 11.07 4.66 -0.34
C MET A 105 10.26 3.43 0.07
N GLN A 106 10.33 2.35 -0.72
CA GLN A 106 9.66 1.08 -0.40
C GLN A 106 10.16 0.53 0.94
N GLU A 107 11.48 0.48 1.13
CA GLU A 107 12.10 0.08 2.41
C GLU A 107 11.74 1.03 3.56
N THR A 108 11.67 2.33 3.29
CA THR A 108 11.23 3.32 4.30
C THR A 108 9.79 3.07 4.71
N GLN A 109 8.89 2.83 3.77
CA GLN A 109 7.50 2.48 4.07
C GLN A 109 7.43 1.17 4.85
N ASP A 110 8.06 0.09 4.39
CA ASP A 110 8.07 -1.20 5.09
C ASP A 110 8.55 -1.05 6.54
N SER A 111 9.65 -0.32 6.75
CA SER A 111 10.22 -0.02 8.07
C SER A 111 9.27 0.83 8.94
N PHE A 112 8.60 1.80 8.34
CA PHE A 112 7.62 2.64 9.01
C PHE A 112 6.43 1.80 9.50
N PHE A 113 5.85 0.99 8.62
CA PHE A 113 4.73 0.11 8.95
C PHE A 113 5.11 -0.93 10.00
N ASP A 114 6.34 -1.44 9.91
CA ASP A 114 6.83 -2.37 10.92
C ASP A 114 6.92 -1.73 12.30
N ARG A 115 7.45 -0.51 12.37
CA ARG A 115 7.58 0.22 13.63
C ARG A 115 6.24 0.65 14.21
N VAL A 116 5.35 1.18 13.37
CA VAL A 116 4.12 1.86 13.83
C VAL A 116 2.97 0.88 14.04
N PHE A 117 2.89 -0.19 13.26
CA PHE A 117 1.74 -1.10 13.30
C PHE A 117 2.12 -2.54 13.63
N TRP A 118 3.14 -3.12 12.97
CA TRP A 118 3.46 -4.53 13.15
C TRP A 118 4.01 -4.83 14.53
N ARG A 119 5.09 -4.15 14.95
CA ARG A 119 5.73 -4.39 16.25
C ARG A 119 4.77 -4.20 17.43
N PRO A 120 3.96 -3.12 17.50
CA PRO A 120 2.96 -3.00 18.55
C PRO A 120 1.90 -4.10 18.53
N SER A 121 1.48 -4.55 17.34
CA SER A 121 0.53 -5.65 17.20
C SER A 121 1.12 -6.98 17.66
N ALA A 122 2.38 -7.26 17.30
CA ALA A 122 3.10 -8.45 17.73
C ALA A 122 3.33 -8.48 19.24
N GLU A 123 3.67 -7.33 19.83
CA GLU A 123 3.80 -7.20 21.28
C GLU A 123 2.46 -7.40 21.99
N ALA A 124 1.38 -6.80 21.48
CA ALA A 124 0.03 -6.95 22.03
C ALA A 124 -0.46 -8.41 21.94
N ALA A 125 -0.22 -9.09 20.82
CA ALA A 125 -0.52 -10.50 20.65
C ALA A 125 0.28 -11.37 21.63
N SER A 126 1.59 -11.11 21.75
CA SER A 126 2.48 -11.84 22.67
C SER A 126 2.06 -11.67 24.12
N LYS A 127 1.63 -10.48 24.55
CA LYS A 127 1.13 -10.23 25.92
C LYS A 127 -0.13 -11.04 26.24
N LEU A 128 -0.90 -11.44 25.23
CA LEU A 128 -2.07 -12.30 25.36
C LEU A 128 -1.76 -13.79 25.17
N GLY A 129 -0.50 -14.14 24.87
CA GLY A 129 -0.09 -15.52 24.58
C GLY A 129 -0.53 -16.02 23.20
N LEU A 130 -0.78 -15.13 22.25
CA LEU A 130 -1.13 -15.47 20.87
C LEU A 130 0.17 -15.66 20.06
N ALA A 131 0.41 -16.86 19.54
CA ALA A 131 1.67 -17.24 18.89
C ALA A 131 1.51 -17.64 17.42
N GLU A 132 0.31 -17.99 16.97
CA GLU A 132 0.06 -18.45 15.61
C GLU A 132 0.03 -17.29 14.59
N ALA A 133 0.47 -17.58 13.37
CA ALA A 133 0.62 -16.58 12.32
C ALA A 133 -0.72 -15.92 11.95
N LEU A 134 -1.78 -16.72 11.87
CA LEU A 134 -3.14 -16.23 11.61
C LEU A 134 -3.65 -15.36 12.76
N SER A 135 -3.39 -15.74 14.01
CA SER A 135 -3.74 -14.93 15.19
C SER A 135 -3.10 -13.54 15.08
N LEU A 136 -1.81 -13.50 14.75
CA LEU A 136 -1.11 -12.23 14.62
C LEU A 136 -1.62 -11.38 13.44
N ALA A 137 -1.98 -11.99 12.31
CA ALA A 137 -2.61 -11.28 11.19
C ALA A 137 -3.94 -10.62 11.60
N VAL A 138 -4.76 -11.31 12.41
CA VAL A 138 -6.00 -10.76 12.97
C VAL A 138 -5.72 -9.57 13.88
N VAL A 139 -4.74 -9.67 14.79
CA VAL A 139 -4.35 -8.55 15.66
C VAL A 139 -3.85 -7.38 14.83
N TYR A 140 -2.98 -7.63 13.86
CA TYR A 140 -2.37 -6.62 13.00
C TYR A 140 -3.41 -5.85 12.18
N ASP A 141 -4.32 -6.54 11.48
CA ASP A 141 -5.43 -5.88 10.76
C ASP A 141 -6.31 -5.06 11.71
N SER A 142 -6.57 -5.59 12.92
CA SER A 142 -7.40 -4.91 13.91
C SER A 142 -6.75 -3.65 14.46
N THR A 143 -5.42 -3.63 14.59
CA THR A 143 -4.66 -2.45 15.01
C THR A 143 -4.68 -1.39 13.91
N ILE A 144 -4.44 -1.78 12.65
CA ILE A 144 -4.49 -0.86 11.50
C ILE A 144 -5.89 -0.26 11.34
N HIS A 145 -6.93 -1.07 11.50
CA HIS A 145 -8.32 -0.60 11.48
C HIS A 145 -8.72 0.19 12.75
N GLY A 146 -7.86 0.25 13.78
CA GLY A 146 -8.13 0.95 15.03
C GLY A 146 -9.17 0.28 15.95
N SER A 147 -9.58 -0.96 15.66
CA SER A 147 -10.61 -1.68 16.43
C SER A 147 -10.03 -2.64 17.49
N TRP A 148 -8.71 -2.83 17.52
CA TRP A 148 -8.06 -3.84 18.37
C TRP A 148 -8.50 -3.78 19.83
N THR A 149 -8.30 -2.64 20.50
CA THR A 149 -8.58 -2.46 21.93
C THR A 149 -10.04 -2.77 22.26
N ALA A 150 -10.98 -2.13 21.57
CA ALA A 150 -12.41 -2.29 21.85
C ALA A 150 -12.89 -3.73 21.62
N MET A 151 -12.46 -4.36 20.52
CA MET A 151 -12.88 -5.73 20.21
C MET A 151 -12.20 -6.76 21.10
N ARG A 152 -10.94 -6.53 21.51
CA ARG A 152 -10.22 -7.37 22.46
C ARG A 152 -10.97 -7.40 23.78
N ASP A 153 -11.33 -6.24 24.31
CA ASP A 153 -11.99 -6.14 25.61
C ASP A 153 -13.39 -6.77 25.60
N ARG A 154 -14.15 -6.57 24.52
CA ARG A 154 -15.44 -7.27 24.31
C ARG A 154 -15.28 -8.79 24.23
N THR A 155 -14.25 -9.26 23.54
CA THR A 155 -13.96 -10.70 23.42
C THR A 155 -13.57 -11.28 24.77
N VAL A 156 -12.69 -10.62 25.51
CA VAL A 156 -12.29 -11.03 26.86
C VAL A 156 -13.48 -11.07 27.80
N ALA A 157 -14.39 -10.09 27.74
CA ALA A 157 -15.60 -10.10 28.54
C ALA A 157 -16.53 -11.29 28.22
N LYS A 158 -16.56 -11.76 26.97
CA LYS A 158 -17.43 -12.87 26.53
C LYS A 158 -16.85 -14.25 26.79
N VAL A 159 -15.56 -14.47 26.49
CA VAL A 159 -14.95 -15.81 26.51
C VAL A 159 -13.75 -15.94 27.44
N GLY A 160 -13.36 -14.86 28.12
CA GLY A 160 -12.17 -14.81 28.97
C GLY A 160 -10.87 -14.58 28.18
N LEU A 161 -9.74 -14.69 28.87
CA LEU A 161 -8.41 -14.57 28.25
C LEU A 161 -8.07 -15.79 27.37
N PRO A 162 -7.16 -15.66 26.39
CA PRO A 162 -6.72 -16.79 25.56
C PRO A 162 -6.14 -17.95 26.37
N SER A 163 -5.53 -17.68 27.54
CA SER A 163 -5.03 -18.71 28.46
C SER A 163 -6.12 -19.65 28.97
N LYS A 164 -7.39 -19.22 28.98
CA LYS A 164 -8.55 -20.02 29.38
C LYS A 164 -9.32 -20.57 28.18
N ALA A 165 -9.55 -19.74 27.16
CA ALA A 165 -10.35 -20.10 25.98
C ALA A 165 -9.57 -20.93 24.94
N GLY A 166 -8.24 -20.99 25.06
CA GLY A 166 -7.35 -21.47 24.01
C GLY A 166 -7.19 -20.41 22.90
N GLU A 167 -5.98 -20.26 22.38
CA GLU A 167 -5.65 -19.25 21.35
C GLU A 167 -6.63 -19.27 20.16
N ARG A 168 -6.80 -20.43 19.53
CA ARG A 168 -7.65 -20.59 18.35
C ARG A 168 -9.13 -20.31 18.63
N GLY A 169 -9.61 -20.78 19.79
CA GLY A 169 -10.98 -20.53 20.24
C GLY A 169 -11.24 -19.05 20.49
N TRP A 170 -10.27 -18.39 21.14
CA TRP A 170 -10.32 -16.95 21.41
C TRP A 170 -10.29 -16.11 20.13
N ILE A 171 -9.41 -16.42 19.17
CA ILE A 171 -9.34 -15.72 17.88
C ILE A 171 -10.62 -15.93 17.07
N GLY A 172 -11.16 -17.15 17.07
CA GLY A 172 -12.47 -17.41 16.44
C GLY A 172 -13.60 -16.59 17.06
N ALA A 173 -13.62 -16.42 18.38
CA ALA A 173 -14.58 -15.55 19.06
C ALA A 173 -14.35 -14.06 18.73
N TYR A 174 -13.09 -13.63 18.69
CA TYR A 174 -12.71 -12.26 18.33
C TYR A 174 -13.19 -11.89 16.93
N VAL A 175 -12.92 -12.73 15.93
CA VAL A 175 -13.29 -12.47 14.54
C VAL A 175 -14.81 -12.34 14.41
N LYS A 176 -15.57 -13.23 15.06
CA LYS A 176 -17.04 -13.14 15.10
C LYS A 176 -17.54 -11.87 15.78
N GLU A 177 -16.93 -11.49 16.90
CA GLU A 177 -17.29 -10.27 17.62
C GLU A 177 -17.07 -9.03 16.76
N ARG A 178 -15.89 -8.94 16.14
CA ARG A 178 -15.54 -7.83 15.25
C ARG A 178 -16.42 -7.80 14.02
N ARG A 179 -16.73 -8.95 13.43
CA ARG A 179 -17.66 -9.06 12.28
C ARG A 179 -19.03 -8.50 12.62
N ASN A 180 -19.60 -8.92 13.75
CA ASN A 180 -20.90 -8.43 14.21
C ASN A 180 -20.87 -6.93 14.49
N TRP A 181 -19.81 -6.44 15.16
CA TRP A 181 -19.64 -5.02 15.42
C TRP A 181 -19.56 -4.19 14.13
N LEU A 182 -18.78 -4.62 13.13
CA LEU A 182 -18.70 -3.95 11.83
C LEU A 182 -20.06 -3.93 11.10
N ALA A 183 -20.77 -5.07 11.09
CA ALA A 183 -22.05 -5.21 10.40
C ALA A 183 -23.18 -4.38 11.03
N THR A 184 -23.08 -4.06 12.32
CA THR A 184 -24.10 -3.36 13.10
C THR A 184 -23.68 -1.94 13.53
N HIS A 185 -22.52 -1.47 13.07
CA HIS A 185 -22.03 -0.16 13.46
C HIS A 185 -22.91 0.95 12.88
N SER A 186 -23.07 2.04 13.64
CA SER A 186 -23.79 3.24 13.16
C SER A 186 -23.09 3.95 12.01
N ASN A 187 -21.79 3.72 11.80
CA ASN A 187 -21.02 4.25 10.69
C ASN A 187 -21.10 3.28 9.50
N PRO A 188 -21.83 3.62 8.43
CA PRO A 188 -22.05 2.70 7.30
C PRO A 188 -20.76 2.39 6.50
N LEU A 189 -19.72 3.23 6.61
CA LEU A 189 -18.42 2.94 5.98
C LEU A 189 -17.75 1.73 6.61
N LEU A 190 -17.93 1.50 7.92
CA LEU A 190 -17.40 0.31 8.59
C LEU A 190 -18.11 -0.97 8.17
N GLY A 191 -19.41 -0.89 7.84
CA GLY A 191 -20.15 -2.03 7.29
C GLY A 191 -19.53 -2.55 5.98
N LYS A 192 -18.89 -1.67 5.19
CA LYS A 192 -18.19 -2.06 3.96
C LYS A 192 -16.91 -2.88 4.20
N THR A 193 -16.41 -2.95 5.43
CA THR A 193 -15.17 -3.69 5.77
C THR A 193 -15.44 -5.06 6.40
N VAL A 194 -16.71 -5.49 6.53
CA VAL A 194 -17.11 -6.81 7.05
C VAL A 194 -16.39 -7.96 6.33
N TYR A 195 -16.15 -7.83 5.03
CA TYR A 195 -15.46 -8.84 4.21
C TYR A 195 -14.09 -9.27 4.78
N ARG A 196 -13.44 -8.40 5.56
CA ARG A 196 -12.14 -8.71 6.19
C ARG A 196 -12.29 -9.85 7.18
N MET A 197 -13.38 -9.83 7.95
CA MET A 197 -13.67 -10.89 8.91
C MET A 197 -14.14 -12.15 8.20
N ASP A 198 -14.93 -12.04 7.11
CA ASP A 198 -15.30 -13.19 6.28
C ASP A 198 -14.04 -13.90 5.73
N ALA A 199 -13.03 -13.14 5.31
CA ALA A 199 -11.75 -13.70 4.86
C ALA A 199 -10.98 -14.40 6.00
N PHE A 200 -10.94 -13.83 7.21
CA PHE A 200 -10.33 -14.51 8.36
C PHE A 200 -11.11 -15.76 8.78
N GLU A 201 -12.45 -15.73 8.75
CA GLU A 201 -13.29 -16.90 9.00
C GLU A 201 -12.99 -18.03 8.00
N ALA A 202 -12.78 -17.71 6.72
CA ALA A 202 -12.37 -18.68 5.71
C ALA A 202 -11.00 -19.30 6.03
N LEU A 203 -10.01 -18.51 6.45
CA LEU A 203 -8.69 -19.01 6.86
C LEU A 203 -8.74 -19.90 8.11
N ILE A 204 -9.57 -19.51 9.09
CA ILE A 204 -9.85 -20.31 10.29
C ILE A 204 -10.51 -21.63 9.92
N GLY A 205 -11.53 -21.60 9.05
CA GLY A 205 -12.23 -22.78 8.55
C GLY A 205 -11.31 -23.74 7.78
N ALA A 206 -10.37 -23.19 7.01
CA ALA A 206 -9.32 -23.95 6.32
C ALA A 206 -8.23 -24.48 7.26
N ARG A 207 -8.26 -24.13 8.55
CA ARG A 207 -7.26 -24.49 9.57
C ARG A 207 -5.83 -24.04 9.22
N ASN A 208 -5.67 -23.00 8.40
CA ASN A 208 -4.37 -22.49 7.99
C ASN A 208 -3.78 -21.51 9.03
N TRP A 209 -3.61 -21.99 10.27
CA TRP A 209 -3.15 -21.18 11.41
C TRP A 209 -1.69 -20.71 11.28
N GLN A 210 -0.90 -21.46 10.51
CA GLN A 210 0.49 -21.14 10.23
C GLN A 210 0.68 -20.27 9.00
N LEU A 211 -0.41 -19.87 8.29
CA LEU A 211 -0.35 -19.12 7.04
C LEU A 211 0.61 -19.76 6.01
N ALA A 212 0.55 -21.09 5.89
CA ALA A 212 1.34 -21.83 4.92
C ALA A 212 0.90 -21.44 3.49
N LEU A 213 1.89 -21.31 2.61
CA LEU A 213 1.70 -21.00 1.19
C LEU A 213 1.43 -22.28 0.37
N PRO A 214 0.71 -22.18 -0.77
CA PRO A 214 0.01 -20.98 -1.24
C PRO A 214 -1.27 -20.73 -0.44
N VAL A 215 -1.67 -19.47 -0.32
CA VAL A 215 -2.95 -19.08 0.29
C VAL A 215 -3.68 -18.09 -0.62
N ALA A 216 -4.99 -18.25 -0.74
CA ALA A 216 -5.83 -17.32 -1.48
C ALA A 216 -6.66 -16.48 -0.51
N VAL A 217 -6.60 -15.15 -0.66
CA VAL A 217 -7.40 -14.21 0.12
C VAL A 217 -8.10 -13.28 -0.85
N ARG A 218 -9.44 -13.27 -0.80
CA ARG A 218 -10.29 -12.46 -1.69
C ARG A 218 -9.99 -12.63 -3.18
N GLY A 219 -9.67 -13.85 -3.60
CA GLY A 219 -9.33 -14.17 -4.99
C GLY A 219 -7.89 -13.81 -5.39
N VAL A 220 -7.13 -13.16 -4.51
CA VAL A 220 -5.70 -12.89 -4.71
C VAL A 220 -4.89 -14.06 -4.16
N ARG A 221 -4.04 -14.65 -4.99
CA ARG A 221 -3.12 -15.71 -4.60
C ARG A 221 -1.85 -15.11 -3.98
N ILE A 222 -1.46 -15.63 -2.83
CA ILE A 222 -0.17 -15.37 -2.18
C ILE A 222 0.64 -16.66 -2.28
N ASP A 223 1.81 -16.57 -2.90
CA ASP A 223 2.81 -17.63 -2.95
C ASP A 223 4.23 -17.03 -2.92
N GLN A 224 5.24 -17.88 -2.97
CA GLN A 224 6.64 -17.45 -2.82
C GLN A 224 7.06 -16.42 -3.86
N THR A 225 6.52 -16.52 -5.09
CA THR A 225 6.90 -15.63 -6.20
C THR A 225 6.51 -14.17 -5.94
N VAL A 226 5.45 -13.95 -5.16
CA VAL A 226 5.03 -12.63 -4.72
C VAL A 226 6.11 -11.94 -3.90
N PHE A 227 6.86 -12.68 -3.07
CA PHE A 227 7.88 -12.13 -2.18
C PHE A 227 9.28 -12.11 -2.79
N ASP A 228 9.51 -12.92 -3.80
CA ASP A 228 10.78 -12.97 -4.54
C ASP A 228 10.89 -11.84 -5.57
N TYR A 229 9.78 -11.20 -5.93
CA TYR A 229 9.77 -10.07 -6.88
C TYR A 229 10.36 -8.81 -6.25
N ARG A 230 11.62 -8.50 -6.59
CA ARG A 230 12.22 -7.18 -6.38
C ARG A 230 12.21 -6.43 -7.70
N PRO A 231 11.49 -5.30 -7.83
CA PRO A 231 11.70 -4.42 -8.99
C PRO A 231 13.19 -4.02 -9.01
N PRO A 232 13.84 -4.01 -10.20
CA PRO A 232 15.25 -3.65 -10.28
C PRO A 232 15.50 -2.25 -9.72
N VAL A 233 16.58 -2.10 -8.96
CA VAL A 233 17.06 -0.82 -8.43
C VAL A 233 17.42 0.08 -9.62
N PRO A 234 16.79 1.26 -9.79
CA PRO A 234 17.27 2.21 -10.77
C PRO A 234 18.69 2.62 -10.40
N VAL A 235 19.64 2.29 -11.27
CA VAL A 235 21.01 2.77 -11.17
C VAL A 235 20.97 4.29 -11.11
N SER A 236 21.56 4.82 -10.05
CA SER A 236 21.96 6.21 -9.79
C SER A 236 21.52 7.21 -10.87
N ALA A 237 20.59 8.10 -10.50
CA ALA A 237 20.21 9.26 -11.27
C ALA A 237 21.40 10.23 -11.42
N VAL A 238 22.30 9.92 -12.34
CA VAL A 238 22.99 10.92 -13.14
C VAL A 238 22.09 11.16 -14.35
N ASP A 239 20.92 11.76 -14.11
CA ASP A 239 20.10 12.51 -15.08
C ASP A 239 18.78 12.91 -14.43
N ALA A 240 18.88 13.89 -13.54
CA ALA A 240 17.74 14.72 -13.18
C ALA A 240 17.33 15.57 -14.41
N ALA A 241 16.59 14.98 -15.35
CA ALA A 241 15.90 15.74 -16.41
C ALA A 241 14.68 15.05 -17.05
N THR A 242 14.43 13.75 -16.85
CA THR A 242 13.28 13.09 -17.52
C THR A 242 11.99 13.25 -16.70
N ARG A 243 11.17 14.24 -17.07
CA ARG A 243 9.83 14.46 -16.48
C ARG A 243 8.89 13.28 -16.81
N ASN A 244 7.96 12.98 -15.89
CA ASN A 244 6.93 11.96 -16.14
C ASN A 244 5.87 12.50 -17.09
N LEU A 245 5.57 11.72 -18.14
CA LEU A 245 4.64 12.11 -19.18
C LEU A 245 3.24 11.57 -18.84
N ARG A 246 2.24 12.42 -18.95
CA ARG A 246 0.84 12.10 -18.62
C ARG A 246 -0.10 13.06 -19.34
N LEU A 247 -1.38 12.73 -19.36
CA LEU A 247 -2.40 13.62 -19.87
C LEU A 247 -2.55 14.85 -18.95
N THR A 248 -2.42 16.05 -19.50
CA THR A 248 -2.60 17.33 -18.80
C THR A 248 -3.39 18.33 -19.65
N GLN A 249 -3.86 19.43 -19.05
CA GLN A 249 -4.38 20.59 -19.80
C GLN A 249 -3.54 21.83 -19.47
N PRO A 250 -2.83 22.44 -20.45
CA PRO A 250 -2.66 21.97 -21.84
C PRO A 250 -1.91 20.63 -21.92
N HIS A 251 -2.06 19.89 -23.02
CA HIS A 251 -1.39 18.60 -23.22
C HIS A 251 0.14 18.76 -23.14
N MET A 252 0.81 17.71 -22.64
CA MET A 252 2.27 17.68 -22.66
C MET A 252 2.75 17.46 -24.10
N THR A 253 3.75 18.23 -24.52
CA THR A 253 4.36 18.09 -25.85
C THR A 253 5.88 18.03 -25.72
N GLY A 254 6.57 17.40 -26.67
CA GLY A 254 8.04 17.42 -26.72
C GLY A 254 8.67 16.17 -27.35
N ALA A 255 10.00 16.19 -27.45
CA ALA A 255 10.77 15.06 -27.97
C ALA A 255 10.67 13.82 -27.06
N ASP A 256 10.46 14.03 -25.76
CA ASP A 256 10.20 12.98 -24.77
C ASP A 256 8.86 12.29 -24.99
N VAL A 257 7.81 13.06 -25.32
CA VAL A 257 6.49 12.52 -25.72
C VAL A 257 6.59 11.76 -27.03
N ARG A 258 7.33 12.28 -28.01
CA ARG A 258 7.56 11.58 -29.28
C ARG A 258 8.29 10.25 -29.09
N ALA A 259 9.33 10.22 -28.25
CA ALA A 259 10.05 8.99 -27.95
C ALA A 259 9.15 7.94 -27.26
N LEU A 260 8.24 8.37 -26.38
CA LEU A 260 7.22 7.50 -25.79
C LEU A 260 6.28 6.92 -26.85
N GLU A 261 5.76 7.75 -27.75
CA GLU A 261 4.89 7.30 -28.84
C GLU A 261 5.60 6.30 -29.75
N GLU A 262 6.84 6.60 -30.16
CA GLU A 262 7.66 5.72 -30.98
C GLU A 262 7.91 4.36 -30.31
N ALA A 263 8.18 4.35 -29.00
CA ALA A 263 8.40 3.12 -28.25
C ALA A 263 7.13 2.27 -28.13
N LEU A 264 5.96 2.89 -27.91
CA LEU A 264 4.68 2.18 -27.88
C LEU A 264 4.30 1.62 -29.26
N VAL A 265 4.54 2.38 -30.34
CA VAL A 265 4.35 1.88 -31.71
C VAL A 265 5.25 0.68 -31.97
N LYS A 266 6.51 0.72 -31.51
CA LYS A 266 7.44 -0.42 -31.60
C LYS A 266 6.97 -1.64 -30.79
N ASP A 267 6.29 -1.44 -29.67
CA ASP A 267 5.68 -2.50 -28.86
C ASP A 267 4.33 -3.01 -29.42
N GLY A 268 3.86 -2.45 -30.55
CA GLY A 268 2.69 -2.93 -31.29
C GLY A 268 1.40 -2.12 -31.08
N TYR A 269 1.46 -0.97 -30.40
CA TYR A 269 0.30 -0.10 -30.18
C TYR A 269 0.05 0.83 -31.37
N ALA A 270 -1.18 0.83 -31.88
CA ALA A 270 -1.59 1.70 -32.99
C ALA A 270 -1.96 3.11 -32.50
N ILE A 271 -0.99 4.01 -32.44
CA ILE A 271 -1.15 5.44 -32.10
C ILE A 271 -0.42 6.34 -33.10
N ASN A 272 -0.78 7.63 -33.13
CA ASN A 272 -0.06 8.62 -33.92
C ASN A 272 1.21 9.10 -33.20
N VAL A 273 2.25 9.39 -33.96
CA VAL A 273 3.52 9.96 -33.46
C VAL A 273 3.56 11.44 -33.83
N ASP A 274 2.92 12.30 -33.05
CA ASP A 274 2.88 13.75 -33.26
C ASP A 274 3.62 14.54 -32.16
N GLY A 275 4.06 13.87 -31.09
CA GLY A 275 4.73 14.45 -29.94
C GLY A 275 3.78 15.13 -28.97
N VAL A 276 2.51 14.71 -28.91
CA VAL A 276 1.46 15.27 -28.06
C VAL A 276 0.83 14.18 -27.19
N PHE A 277 0.87 14.40 -25.87
CA PHE A 277 0.28 13.49 -24.91
C PHE A 277 -1.23 13.72 -24.80
N ASP A 278 -1.97 13.11 -25.71
CA ASP A 278 -3.43 13.16 -25.78
C ASP A 278 -4.11 11.95 -25.08
N ALA A 279 -5.44 11.90 -25.16
CA ALA A 279 -6.23 10.81 -24.57
C ALA A 279 -6.01 9.46 -25.28
N GLY A 280 -5.60 9.47 -26.55
CA GLY A 280 -5.25 8.27 -27.30
C GLY A 280 -3.96 7.66 -26.77
N LEU A 281 -2.92 8.48 -26.57
CA LEU A 281 -1.65 8.07 -25.98
C LEU A 281 -1.83 7.55 -24.56
N GLU A 282 -2.65 8.23 -23.73
CA GLU A 282 -2.97 7.76 -22.38
C GLU A 282 -3.62 6.36 -22.39
N GLY A 283 -4.56 6.12 -23.31
CA GLY A 283 -5.24 4.83 -23.45
C GLY A 283 -4.31 3.69 -23.88
N ALA A 284 -3.42 3.96 -24.83
CA ALA A 284 -2.39 3.00 -25.26
C ALA A 284 -1.42 2.69 -24.11
N LEU A 285 -0.98 3.72 -23.39
CA LEU A 285 -0.08 3.57 -22.27
C LEU A 285 -0.69 2.75 -21.12
N LYS A 286 -1.98 2.96 -20.79
CA LYS A 286 -2.70 2.13 -19.81
C LYS A 286 -2.79 0.67 -20.22
N SER A 287 -2.96 0.42 -21.52
CA SER A 287 -3.02 -0.95 -22.07
C SER A 287 -1.66 -1.62 -21.98
N PHE A 288 -0.59 -0.93 -22.40
CA PHE A 288 0.80 -1.34 -22.21
C PHE A 288 1.10 -1.69 -20.76
N GLN A 289 0.80 -0.76 -19.84
CA GLN A 289 1.03 -0.96 -18.42
C GLN A 289 0.29 -2.21 -17.90
N LYS A 290 -0.97 -2.42 -18.31
CA LYS A 290 -1.74 -3.59 -17.90
C LYS A 290 -1.14 -4.90 -18.42
N GLU A 291 -0.70 -4.94 -19.67
CA GLU A 291 -0.10 -6.13 -20.29
C GLU A 291 1.24 -6.51 -19.68
N HIS A 292 2.03 -5.51 -19.29
CA HIS A 292 3.36 -5.68 -18.69
C HIS A 292 3.33 -5.74 -17.15
N GLY A 293 2.15 -5.93 -16.54
CA GLY A 293 2.00 -6.11 -15.09
C GLY A 293 2.26 -4.85 -14.25
N LEU A 294 2.28 -3.67 -14.89
CA LEU A 294 2.35 -2.37 -14.24
C LEU A 294 0.95 -1.87 -13.83
N ILE A 295 0.93 -0.79 -13.05
CA ILE A 295 -0.30 -0.05 -12.77
C ILE A 295 -0.70 0.71 -14.04
N ALA A 296 -1.89 0.43 -14.56
CA ALA A 296 -2.48 1.12 -15.72
C ALA A 296 -2.97 2.53 -15.37
N ASP A 297 -2.07 3.41 -14.95
CA ASP A 297 -2.36 4.79 -14.53
C ASP A 297 -2.27 5.82 -15.67
N GLY A 298 -1.71 5.45 -16.82
CA GLY A 298 -1.52 6.36 -17.96
C GLY A 298 -0.39 7.36 -17.76
N ILE A 299 0.56 7.05 -16.87
CA ILE A 299 1.73 7.89 -16.58
C ILE A 299 3.00 7.16 -17.00
N ALA A 300 3.76 7.76 -17.91
CA ALA A 300 5.05 7.24 -18.34
C ALA A 300 6.13 7.63 -17.33
N GLY A 301 6.08 7.01 -16.16
CA GLY A 301 7.10 7.07 -15.11
C GLY A 301 8.31 6.17 -15.38
N PRO A 302 9.32 6.16 -14.49
CA PRO A 302 10.56 5.40 -14.67
C PRO A 302 10.34 3.90 -14.99
N ALA A 303 9.40 3.24 -14.31
CA ALA A 303 9.10 1.82 -14.55
C ALA A 303 8.56 1.57 -15.98
N THR A 304 7.64 2.44 -16.43
CA THR A 304 7.07 2.38 -17.78
C THR A 304 8.13 2.63 -18.85
N ARG A 305 8.98 3.66 -18.66
CA ARG A 305 10.09 3.99 -19.56
C ARG A 305 11.12 2.87 -19.66
N MET A 306 11.46 2.25 -18.55
CA MET A 306 12.40 1.12 -18.52
C MET A 306 11.95 -0.06 -19.38
N ILE A 307 10.66 -0.46 -19.31
CA ILE A 307 10.15 -1.56 -20.15
C ILE A 307 10.15 -1.16 -21.63
N LEU A 308 9.87 0.10 -21.93
CA LEU A 308 9.92 0.66 -23.28
C LEU A 308 11.36 0.92 -23.80
N GLY A 309 12.37 0.81 -22.95
CA GLY A 309 13.77 1.10 -23.29
C GLY A 309 14.08 2.59 -23.49
N LEU A 310 13.43 3.46 -22.70
CA LEU A 310 13.52 4.93 -22.72
C LEU A 310 14.26 5.51 -21.51
#